data_AF-A0A0Q4KXM1-F1
#
_entry.id   AF-A0A0Q4KXM1-F1
#
_cell.length_a   1.000
_cell.length_b   1.000
_cell.length_c   1.000
_cell.angle_alpha   90.00
_cell.angle_beta   90.00
_cell.angle_gamma   90.00
#
_symmetry.space_group_name_H-M   'P 1'
#
loop_
_entity.id
_entity.type
_entity.pdbx_description
1 polymer ?
#
loop_
_entity_poly.entity_id
_entity_poly.type
_entity_poly.pdbx_seq_one_letter_code
_entity_poly.pdbx_strand_id
1 'polypeptide(L)'
;MTDAKTTIHDTENRVRDGLDTVRETASKVYHDAGDKASEVLEVSREKTKRVVNTLESNPLGILVGGLAVGAIAGALIPRSAREKELLAPVGKRLSETVVAATAAAKAAGQSELGELGLTKENARGQARGLLDGIVKALSTAGTAGAKAVSQKPAI
;
A
#
# COMPACT_ATOMS: atom_id res chain seq x y z
N MET A 1 -15.56 40.93 -28.12
CA MET A 1 -15.72 39.45 -28.01
C MET A 1 -14.32 38.79 -28.00
N THR A 2 -13.46 39.12 -27.03
CA THR A 2 -12.02 38.77 -27.12
C THR A 2 -11.43 38.10 -25.87
N ASP A 3 -12.14 38.02 -24.74
CA ASP A 3 -11.57 37.46 -23.49
C ASP A 3 -11.62 35.93 -23.36
N ALA A 4 -12.56 35.27 -24.04
CA ALA A 4 -12.74 33.83 -23.90
C ALA A 4 -11.65 33.01 -24.59
N LYS A 5 -11.05 33.52 -25.69
CA LYS A 5 -10.10 32.76 -26.50
C LYS A 5 -8.67 32.78 -25.92
N THR A 6 -8.28 33.87 -25.26
CA THR A 6 -6.96 34.01 -24.59
C THR A 6 -6.86 33.17 -23.33
N THR A 7 -7.91 33.18 -22.49
CA THR A 7 -7.94 32.44 -21.22
C THR A 7 -7.83 30.91 -21.41
N ILE A 8 -8.39 30.38 -22.51
CA ILE A 8 -8.33 28.95 -22.84
C ILE A 8 -6.91 28.55 -23.26
N HIS A 9 -6.21 29.39 -24.03
CA HIS A 9 -4.83 29.14 -24.47
C HIS A 9 -3.83 29.13 -23.30
N ASP A 10 -3.97 30.06 -22.35
CA ASP A 10 -3.11 30.10 -21.16
C ASP A 10 -3.33 28.91 -20.22
N THR A 11 -4.56 28.39 -20.19
CA THR A 11 -4.90 27.21 -19.39
C THR A 11 -4.33 25.93 -20.01
N GLU A 12 -4.40 25.76 -21.34
CA GLU A 12 -3.79 24.61 -22.03
C GLU A 12 -2.27 24.56 -21.86
N ASN A 13 -1.59 25.71 -21.93
CA ASN A 13 -0.13 25.76 -21.77
C ASN A 13 0.31 25.37 -20.34
N ARG A 14 -0.38 25.86 -19.30
CA ARG A 14 -0.07 25.46 -17.90
C ARG A 14 -0.36 23.99 -17.62
N VAL A 15 -1.39 23.43 -18.27
CA VAL A 15 -1.74 22.01 -18.14
C VAL A 15 -0.68 21.14 -18.84
N ARG A 16 -0.17 21.56 -20.00
CA ARG A 16 0.94 20.88 -20.69
C ARG A 16 2.23 20.90 -19.88
N ASP A 17 2.65 22.06 -19.38
CA ASP A 17 3.88 22.18 -18.58
C ASP A 17 3.81 21.31 -17.30
N GLY A 18 2.64 21.27 -16.65
CA GLY A 18 2.40 20.40 -15.51
C GLY A 18 2.43 18.91 -15.85
N LEU A 19 1.87 18.53 -17.00
CA LEU A 19 1.87 17.15 -17.51
C LEU A 19 3.28 16.69 -17.88
N ASP A 20 4.09 17.55 -18.50
CA ASP A 20 5.47 17.20 -18.85
C ASP A 20 6.34 17.04 -17.60
N THR A 21 6.15 17.86 -16.57
CA THR A 21 6.84 17.73 -15.28
C THR A 21 6.48 16.42 -14.56
N VAL A 22 5.19 16.06 -14.57
CA VAL A 22 4.71 14.78 -14.00
C VAL A 22 5.24 13.60 -14.81
N ARG A 23 5.22 13.68 -16.14
CA ARG A 23 5.73 12.62 -17.02
C ARG A 23 7.23 12.44 -16.86
N GLU A 24 8.00 13.52 -16.73
CA GLU A 24 9.43 13.45 -16.48
C GLU A 24 9.74 12.84 -15.12
N THR A 25 9.06 13.30 -14.06
CA THR A 25 9.21 12.77 -12.69
C THR A 25 8.83 11.30 -12.63
N ALA A 26 7.69 10.93 -13.23
CA ALA A 26 7.27 9.54 -13.35
C ALA A 26 8.31 8.73 -14.12
N SER A 27 8.81 9.20 -15.25
CA SER A 27 9.79 8.47 -16.06
C SER A 27 11.13 8.23 -15.35
N LYS A 28 11.58 9.17 -14.52
CA LYS A 28 12.78 9.02 -13.68
C LYS A 28 12.56 8.00 -12.57
N VAL A 29 11.44 8.09 -11.85
CA VAL A 29 11.07 7.13 -10.80
C VAL A 29 10.83 5.74 -11.37
N TYR A 30 10.20 5.62 -12.56
CA TYR A 30 9.97 4.35 -13.22
C TYR A 30 11.26 3.68 -13.71
N HIS A 31 12.25 4.45 -14.20
CA HIS A 31 13.56 3.89 -14.56
C HIS A 31 14.31 3.39 -13.32
N ASP A 32 14.46 4.23 -12.29
CA ASP A 32 15.17 3.85 -11.06
C ASP A 32 14.48 2.70 -10.30
N ALA A 33 13.15 2.71 -10.26
CA ALA A 33 12.38 1.63 -9.66
C ALA A 33 12.37 0.37 -10.54
N GLY A 34 12.41 0.52 -11.86
CA GLY A 34 12.44 -0.59 -12.83
C GLY A 34 13.71 -1.42 -12.71
N ASP A 35 14.86 -0.76 -12.59
CA ASP A 35 16.15 -1.44 -12.45
C ASP A 35 16.22 -2.23 -11.14
N LYS A 36 15.84 -1.61 -10.01
CA LYS A 36 15.74 -2.29 -8.71
C LYS A 36 14.67 -3.38 -8.69
N ALA A 37 13.54 -3.14 -9.35
CA ALA A 37 12.47 -4.12 -9.44
C ALA A 37 12.91 -5.32 -10.26
N SER A 38 13.70 -5.14 -11.33
CA SER A 38 14.18 -6.23 -12.18
C SER A 38 15.08 -7.22 -11.43
N GLU A 39 16.02 -6.71 -10.62
CA GLU A 39 16.90 -7.51 -9.76
C GLU A 39 16.09 -8.31 -8.71
N VAL A 40 15.11 -7.65 -8.08
CA VAL A 40 14.20 -8.31 -7.11
C VAL A 40 13.24 -9.27 -7.81
N LEU A 41 12.80 -8.97 -9.04
CA LEU A 41 11.88 -9.78 -9.84
C LEU A 41 12.53 -11.07 -10.30
N GLU A 42 13.82 -11.09 -10.61
CA GLU A 42 14.54 -12.32 -10.96
C GLU A 42 14.62 -13.28 -9.77
N VAL A 43 15.01 -12.78 -8.59
CA VAL A 43 14.99 -13.53 -7.33
C VAL A 43 13.56 -13.91 -6.92
N SER A 44 12.59 -13.05 -7.23
CA SER A 44 11.19 -13.30 -6.94
C SER A 44 10.59 -14.32 -7.87
N ARG A 45 10.94 -14.41 -9.16
CA ARG A 45 10.29 -15.30 -10.14
C ARG A 45 10.37 -16.77 -9.72
N GLU A 46 11.48 -17.17 -9.12
CA GLU A 46 11.66 -18.51 -8.53
C GLU A 46 10.84 -18.70 -7.24
N LYS A 47 10.67 -17.63 -6.44
CA LYS A 47 9.77 -17.61 -5.28
C LYS A 47 8.30 -17.50 -5.69
N THR A 48 7.95 -16.87 -6.80
CA THR A 48 6.58 -16.67 -7.29
C THR A 48 5.97 -18.01 -7.67
N LYS A 49 6.76 -18.92 -8.28
CA LYS A 49 6.31 -20.30 -8.50
C LYS A 49 5.98 -21.02 -7.19
N ARG A 50 6.74 -20.77 -6.11
CA ARG A 50 6.38 -21.26 -4.76
C ARG A 50 5.18 -20.52 -4.18
N VAL A 51 5.03 -19.21 -4.43
CA VAL A 51 3.89 -18.40 -3.97
C VAL A 51 2.59 -18.92 -4.57
N VAL A 52 2.55 -19.32 -5.84
CA VAL A 52 1.36 -19.93 -6.45
C VAL A 52 0.99 -21.25 -5.76
N ASN A 53 1.97 -22.10 -5.46
CA ASN A 53 1.72 -23.34 -4.71
C ASN A 53 1.41 -23.11 -3.22
N THR A 54 1.96 -22.05 -2.60
CA THR A 54 1.65 -21.66 -1.22
C THR A 54 0.37 -20.81 -1.11
N LEU A 55 -0.14 -20.29 -2.22
CA LEU A 55 -1.45 -19.65 -2.32
C LEU A 55 -2.55 -20.62 -1.89
N GLU A 56 -2.43 -21.86 -2.36
CA GLU A 56 -3.32 -22.96 -2.02
C GLU A 56 -3.13 -23.42 -0.57
N SER A 57 -1.94 -23.22 -0.01
CA SER A 57 -1.57 -23.73 1.32
C SER A 57 -1.74 -22.71 2.46
N ASN A 58 -1.71 -21.41 2.16
CA ASN A 58 -1.75 -20.33 3.15
C ASN A 58 -2.39 -19.04 2.58
N PRO A 59 -3.74 -18.97 2.55
CA PRO A 59 -4.46 -17.81 2.01
C PRO A 59 -4.19 -16.51 2.79
N LEU A 60 -3.74 -16.59 4.06
CA LEU A 60 -3.42 -15.42 4.87
C LEU A 60 -2.21 -14.65 4.31
N GLY A 61 -1.28 -15.32 3.64
CA GLY A 61 -0.10 -14.69 3.03
C GLY A 61 -0.48 -13.65 1.96
N ILE A 62 -1.54 -13.91 1.20
CA ILE A 62 -2.05 -12.99 0.17
C ILE A 62 -2.68 -11.77 0.82
N LEU A 63 -3.49 -11.98 1.85
CA LEU A 63 -4.17 -10.89 2.54
C LEU A 63 -3.15 -9.93 3.15
N VAL A 64 -2.15 -10.44 3.85
CA VAL A 64 -1.08 -9.63 4.44
C VAL A 64 -0.23 -8.96 3.36
N GLY A 65 0.14 -9.70 2.31
CA GLY A 65 0.91 -9.15 1.19
C GLY A 65 0.17 -8.04 0.44
N GLY A 66 -1.11 -8.26 0.15
CA GLY A 66 -1.99 -7.29 -0.52
C GLY A 66 -2.22 -6.03 0.32
N LEU A 67 -2.40 -6.17 1.64
CA LEU A 67 -2.50 -5.03 2.55
C LEU A 67 -1.21 -4.23 2.61
N ALA A 68 -0.06 -4.89 2.72
CA ALA A 68 1.23 -4.22 2.77
C ALA A 68 1.52 -3.46 1.46
N VAL A 69 1.33 -4.10 0.31
CA VAL A 69 1.51 -3.48 -1.01
C VAL A 69 0.52 -2.33 -1.20
N GLY A 70 -0.76 -2.53 -0.85
CA GLY A 70 -1.80 -1.51 -0.95
C GLY A 70 -1.53 -0.30 -0.04
N ALA A 71 -1.01 -0.51 1.17
CA ALA A 71 -0.64 0.56 2.08
C ALA A 71 0.56 1.37 1.57
N ILE A 72 1.59 0.70 1.04
CA ILE A 72 2.76 1.37 0.45
C ILE A 72 2.33 2.17 -0.78
N ALA A 73 1.57 1.57 -1.69
CA ALA A 73 1.06 2.26 -2.87
C ALA A 73 0.17 3.45 -2.49
N GLY A 74 -0.74 3.28 -1.52
CA GLY A 74 -1.61 4.34 -1.03
C GLY A 74 -0.87 5.47 -0.30
N ALA A 75 0.27 5.19 0.34
CA ALA A 75 1.10 6.17 1.00
C ALA A 75 2.01 6.95 0.03
N LEU A 76 2.47 6.31 -1.04
CA LEU A 76 3.37 6.90 -2.03
C LEU A 76 2.65 7.72 -3.11
N ILE A 77 1.36 7.50 -3.34
CA ILE A 77 0.58 8.29 -4.31
C ILE A 77 0.14 9.60 -3.63
N PRO A 78 0.70 10.77 -4.00
CA PRO A 78 0.35 12.04 -3.37
C PRO A 78 -1.07 12.42 -3.76
N ARG A 79 -1.95 12.59 -2.76
CA ARG A 79 -3.29 13.15 -3.00
C ARG A 79 -3.16 14.60 -3.42
N SER A 80 -3.53 14.92 -4.66
CA SER A 80 -3.50 16.30 -5.14
C SER A 80 -4.63 17.14 -4.50
N ALA A 81 -4.39 18.44 -4.31
CA ALA A 81 -5.38 19.34 -3.73
C ALA A 81 -6.65 19.48 -4.59
N ARG A 82 -6.50 19.46 -5.92
CA ARG A 82 -7.61 19.47 -6.90
C ARG A 82 -8.44 18.19 -6.82
N GLU A 83 -7.82 17.03 -6.60
CA GLU A 83 -8.54 15.78 -6.35
C GLU A 83 -9.33 15.85 -5.04
N LYS A 84 -8.80 16.45 -3.98
CA LYS A 84 -9.55 16.57 -2.71
C LYS A 84 -10.82 17.40 -2.85
N GLU A 85 -10.81 18.48 -3.62
CA GLU A 85 -12.00 19.31 -3.86
C GLU A 85 -12.99 18.67 -4.85
N LEU A 86 -12.50 18.17 -5.98
CA LEU A 86 -13.37 17.62 -7.04
C LEU A 86 -13.87 16.21 -6.71
N LEU A 87 -13.06 15.41 -6.00
CA LEU A 87 -13.42 14.06 -5.58
C LEU A 87 -13.90 14.02 -4.13
N ALA A 88 -14.14 15.15 -3.45
CA ALA A 88 -14.76 15.16 -2.12
C ALA A 88 -16.02 14.25 -2.03
N PRO A 89 -17.01 14.35 -2.94
CA PRO A 89 -18.19 13.47 -2.89
C PRO A 89 -17.85 12.01 -3.24
N VAL A 90 -16.90 11.77 -4.13
CA VAL A 90 -16.46 10.42 -4.51
C VAL A 90 -15.70 9.75 -3.36
N GLY A 91 -14.82 10.50 -2.69
CA GLY A 91 -14.07 10.08 -1.52
C GLY A 91 -14.97 9.81 -0.33
N LYS A 92 -16.06 10.59 -0.16
CA LYS A 92 -17.08 10.31 0.85
C LYS A 92 -17.80 8.97 0.56
N ARG A 93 -18.29 8.76 -0.67
CA ARG A 93 -18.92 7.50 -1.08
C ARG A 93 -17.98 6.29 -0.97
N LEU A 94 -16.72 6.48 -1.34
CA LEU A 94 -15.68 5.46 -1.20
C LEU A 94 -15.44 5.14 0.28
N SER A 95 -15.36 6.15 1.15
CA SER A 95 -15.20 5.95 2.60
C SER A 95 -16.39 5.23 3.20
N GLU A 96 -17.62 5.62 2.83
CA GLU A 96 -18.85 4.93 3.24
C GLU A 96 -18.85 3.47 2.78
N THR A 97 -18.41 3.21 1.55
CA THR A 97 -18.30 1.86 0.99
C THR A 97 -17.24 1.02 1.71
N VAL A 98 -16.07 1.60 2.01
CA VAL A 98 -15.01 0.94 2.78
C VAL A 98 -15.50 0.61 4.19
N VAL A 99 -16.19 1.54 4.86
CA VAL A 99 -16.77 1.31 6.19
C VAL A 99 -17.82 0.20 6.14
N ALA A 100 -18.74 0.24 5.16
CA ALA A 100 -19.76 -0.78 5.00
C ALA A 100 -19.16 -2.16 4.69
N ALA A 101 -18.20 -2.23 3.77
CA ALA A 101 -17.50 -3.46 3.42
C ALA A 101 -16.73 -4.02 4.63
N THR A 102 -16.06 -3.17 5.41
CA THR A 102 -15.35 -3.58 6.62
C THR A 102 -16.32 -4.09 7.69
N ALA A 103 -17.47 -3.43 7.86
CA ALA A 103 -18.49 -3.87 8.79
C ALA A 103 -19.09 -5.22 8.37
N ALA A 104 -19.38 -5.42 7.08
CA ALA A 104 -19.88 -6.67 6.54
C ALA A 104 -18.84 -7.80 6.68
N ALA A 105 -17.59 -7.56 6.32
CA ALA A 105 -16.51 -8.53 6.47
C ALA A 105 -16.29 -8.91 7.94
N LYS A 106 -16.35 -7.93 8.85
CA LYS A 106 -16.27 -8.19 10.30
C LYS A 106 -17.46 -9.02 10.78
N ALA A 107 -18.68 -8.70 10.36
CA ALA A 107 -19.87 -9.44 10.75
C ALA A 107 -19.83 -10.89 10.26
N ALA A 108 -19.49 -11.11 8.99
CA ALA A 108 -19.31 -12.43 8.41
C ALA A 108 -18.20 -13.22 9.14
N GLY A 109 -17.04 -12.59 9.36
CA GLY A 109 -15.95 -13.21 10.11
C GLY A 109 -16.32 -13.55 11.56
N GLN A 110 -17.09 -12.69 12.25
CA GLN A 110 -17.56 -12.98 13.60
C GLN A 110 -18.58 -14.12 13.64
N SER A 111 -19.41 -14.28 12.60
CA SER A 111 -20.33 -15.42 12.47
C SER A 111 -19.56 -16.73 12.32
N GLU A 112 -18.66 -16.79 11.33
CA GLU A 112 -17.84 -17.98 11.03
C GLU A 112 -16.94 -18.38 12.22
N LEU A 113 -16.33 -17.39 12.90
CA LEU A 113 -15.54 -17.64 14.10
C LEU A 113 -16.39 -18.14 15.28
N GLY A 114 -17.63 -17.65 15.39
CA GLY A 114 -18.60 -18.12 16.37
C GLY A 114 -19.02 -19.56 16.13
N GLU A 115 -19.23 -19.94 14.88
CA GLU A 115 -19.55 -21.32 14.44
C GLU A 115 -18.38 -22.29 14.69
N LEU A 116 -17.15 -21.80 14.58
CA LEU A 116 -15.93 -22.55 14.90
C LEU A 116 -15.60 -22.59 16.41
N GLY A 117 -16.44 -22.00 17.27
CA GLY A 117 -16.21 -21.96 18.73
C GLY A 117 -15.02 -21.09 19.16
N LEU A 118 -14.48 -20.27 18.26
CA LEU A 118 -13.40 -19.34 18.55
C LEU A 118 -13.96 -18.09 19.22
N THR A 119 -13.90 -18.05 20.54
CA THR A 119 -14.31 -16.87 21.31
C THR A 119 -13.44 -15.66 20.98
N LYS A 120 -14.07 -14.47 20.95
CA LYS A 120 -13.43 -13.19 20.64
C LYS A 120 -12.22 -12.92 21.54
N GLU A 121 -12.28 -13.35 22.80
CA GLU A 121 -11.21 -13.22 23.78
C GLU A 121 -9.97 -14.06 23.42
N ASN A 122 -10.15 -15.33 23.03
CA ASN A 122 -9.04 -16.20 22.66
C ASN A 122 -8.38 -15.77 21.35
N ALA A 123 -9.18 -15.39 20.34
CA ALA A 123 -8.67 -14.85 19.10
C ALA A 123 -7.88 -13.55 19.32
N ARG A 124 -8.38 -12.66 20.20
CA ARG A 124 -7.69 -11.42 20.56
C ARG A 124 -6.39 -11.68 21.33
N GLY A 125 -6.36 -12.69 22.19
CA GLY A 125 -5.16 -13.13 22.90
C GLY A 125 -4.07 -13.63 21.94
N GLN A 126 -4.43 -14.51 21.01
CA GLN A 126 -3.50 -15.01 19.99
C GLN A 126 -3.01 -13.90 19.07
N ALA A 127 -3.91 -13.02 18.58
CA ALA A 127 -3.53 -11.88 17.76
C ALA A 127 -2.58 -10.92 18.50
N ARG A 128 -2.81 -10.64 19.79
CA ARG A 128 -1.90 -9.86 20.62
C ARG A 128 -0.55 -10.54 20.81
N GLY A 129 -0.53 -11.84 21.09
CA GLY A 129 0.72 -12.60 21.23
C GLY A 129 1.56 -12.60 19.95
N LEU A 130 0.91 -12.73 18.79
CA LEU A 130 1.55 -12.62 17.47
C LEU A 130 2.07 -11.20 17.23
N LEU A 131 1.27 -10.17 17.50
CA LEU A 131 1.67 -8.77 17.39
C LEU A 131 2.85 -8.44 18.31
N ASP A 132 2.81 -8.86 19.57
CA ASP A 132 3.90 -8.66 20.53
C ASP A 132 5.17 -9.41 20.09
N GLY A 133 5.02 -10.62 19.53
CA GLY A 133 6.12 -11.38 18.93
C GLY A 133 6.76 -10.64 17.74
N ILE A 134 5.93 -10.09 16.85
CA ILE A 134 6.38 -9.28 15.71
C ILE A 134 7.06 -7.99 16.20
N VAL A 135 6.46 -7.27 17.16
CA VAL A 135 7.03 -6.04 17.72
C VAL A 135 8.36 -6.32 18.42
N LYS A 136 8.46 -7.41 19.19
CA LYS A 136 9.72 -7.83 19.82
C LYS A 136 10.76 -8.25 18.78
N ALA A 137 10.38 -8.99 17.74
CA ALA A 137 11.28 -9.40 16.66
C ALA A 137 11.78 -8.18 15.88
N LEU A 138 10.90 -7.24 15.52
CA LEU A 138 11.25 -5.99 14.84
C LEU A 138 12.09 -5.07 15.72
N SER A 139 11.83 -5.00 17.02
CA SER A 139 12.66 -4.22 17.96
C SER A 139 14.05 -4.85 18.13
N THR A 140 14.14 -6.18 18.19
CA THR A 140 15.42 -6.90 18.29
C THR A 140 16.21 -6.82 16.97
N ALA A 141 15.55 -7.04 15.84
CA ALA A 141 16.15 -6.89 14.52
C ALA A 141 16.46 -5.43 14.18
N GLY A 142 15.65 -4.48 14.65
CA GLY A 142 15.84 -3.05 14.48
C GLY A 142 16.99 -2.52 15.32
N THR A 143 17.18 -3.03 16.55
CA THR A 143 18.35 -2.68 17.38
C THR A 143 19.64 -3.36 16.89
N ALA A 144 19.57 -4.59 16.37
CA ALA A 144 20.71 -5.26 15.73
C ALA A 144 21.07 -4.62 14.37
N GLY A 145 20.06 -4.29 13.55
CA GLY A 145 20.21 -3.62 12.27
C GLY A 145 20.67 -2.17 12.41
N ALA A 146 20.17 -1.42 13.38
CA ALA A 146 20.65 -0.07 13.69
C ALA A 146 22.11 -0.09 14.17
N LYS A 147 22.53 -1.11 14.94
CA LYS A 147 23.94 -1.30 15.30
C LYS A 147 24.80 -1.68 14.10
N ALA A 148 24.31 -2.53 13.20
CA ALA A 148 25.02 -2.90 11.97
C ALA A 148 25.14 -1.74 10.96
N VAL A 149 24.13 -0.87 10.88
CA VAL A 149 24.14 0.35 10.05
C VAL A 149 25.07 1.41 10.65
N SER A 150 25.09 1.58 11.98
CA SER A 150 26.03 2.49 12.65
C SER A 150 27.48 2.00 12.69
N GLN A 151 27.74 0.71 12.43
CA GLN A 151 29.10 0.13 12.38
C GLN A 151 29.65 -0.08 10.97
N LYS A 152 28.88 0.18 9.90
CA LYS A 152 29.44 0.16 8.55
C LYS A 152 30.15 1.49 8.29
N PRO A 153 31.49 1.55 8.25
CA PRO A 153 32.19 2.75 7.81
C PRO A 153 31.79 3.01 6.36
N ALA A 154 31.57 4.30 6.04
CA ALA A 154 31.47 4.75 4.67
C ALA A 154 32.73 4.31 3.92
N ILE A 155 32.54 3.48 2.89
CA ILE A 155 33.52 3.21 1.83
C ILE A 155 33.06 3.99 0.61
#